data_AF-R1DY21-F1
#
_entry.id   AF-R1DY21-F1
#
_cell.length_a   1.000
_cell.length_b   1.000
_cell.length_c   1.000
_cell.angle_alpha   90.00
_cell.angle_beta   90.00
_cell.angle_gamma   90.00
#
_symmetry.space_group_name_H-M   'P 1'
#
loop_
_entity.id
_entity.type
_entity.pdbx_description
1 polymer ?
#
loop_
_entity_poly.entity_id
_entity_poly.type
_entity_poly.pdbx_seq_one_letter_code
_entity_poly.pdbx_strand_id
1 'polypeptide(L)'
;MEGGPSLELLVGHALVRVDEAGEVCDRLEAETKQAFHSLESRLQASAEATVQALEQRMSDLVLGHVKQLETQNSELRNLVTQLQLQVQQLQAQPAIVSCGQARKQGHPSLKEMRAMGVTIAEAKYGGYESAEAGAAGYSATEMRASGYTVEEVKSSLTALKPSGMTCADAKAAGYVDGLKAAGYSLQEAKAAGYSPAERRRAGYTCADFKAANLTCREAEAAGFSSREGMTADYYCCGSGGYYSHDWHCSDPRACNK
;
A
#
# COMPACT_ATOMS: atom_id res chain seq x y z
N MET A 1 -105.66 64.25 12.02
CA MET A 1 -105.76 63.24 10.96
C MET A 1 -104.62 63.52 10.00
N GLU A 2 -103.43 63.05 10.39
CA GLU A 2 -102.22 63.21 9.60
C GLU A 2 -102.44 62.49 8.27
N GLY A 3 -102.39 63.25 7.16
CA GLY A 3 -102.38 62.68 5.83
C GLY A 3 -101.03 62.03 5.61
N GLY A 4 -100.93 60.74 5.95
CA GLY A 4 -99.76 59.94 5.61
C GLY A 4 -99.52 59.95 4.09
N PRO A 5 -98.26 59.92 3.63
CA PRO A 5 -97.96 59.92 2.21
C PRO A 5 -98.66 58.73 1.51
N SER A 6 -99.24 58.98 0.33
CA SER A 6 -99.87 57.93 -0.49
C SER A 6 -98.89 56.78 -0.74
N LEU A 7 -99.37 55.54 -0.68
CA LEU A 7 -98.55 54.33 -0.86
C LEU A 7 -97.69 54.38 -2.14
N GLU A 8 -98.20 54.99 -3.21
CA GLU A 8 -97.46 55.16 -4.47
C GLU A 8 -96.17 55.98 -4.32
N LEU A 9 -96.17 57.03 -3.49
CA LEU A 9 -94.99 57.88 -3.26
C LEU A 9 -93.92 57.15 -2.44
N LEU A 10 -94.35 56.37 -1.43
CA LEU A 10 -93.46 55.54 -0.63
C LEU A 10 -92.82 54.43 -1.48
N VAL A 11 -93.59 53.79 -2.36
CA VAL A 11 -93.08 52.78 -3.30
C VAL A 11 -92.10 53.41 -4.30
N GLY A 12 -92.42 54.60 -4.85
CA GLY A 12 -91.50 55.32 -5.74
C GLY A 12 -90.16 55.66 -5.09
N HIS A 13 -90.18 56.21 -3.87
CA HIS A 13 -88.94 56.46 -3.10
C HIS A 13 -88.17 55.17 -2.77
N ALA A 14 -88.87 54.08 -2.48
CA ALA A 14 -88.23 52.79 -2.23
C ALA A 14 -87.52 52.24 -3.48
N LEU A 15 -88.14 52.37 -4.66
CA LEU A 15 -87.53 51.97 -5.93
C LEU A 15 -86.28 52.78 -6.26
N VAL A 16 -86.33 54.11 -6.12
CA VAL A 16 -85.14 54.96 -6.32
C VAL A 16 -84.00 54.57 -5.39
N ARG A 17 -84.29 54.24 -4.12
CA ARG A 17 -83.26 53.76 -3.19
C ARG A 17 -82.71 52.37 -3.53
N VAL A 18 -83.51 51.51 -4.15
CA VAL A 18 -83.05 50.21 -4.67
C VAL A 18 -82.14 50.42 -5.88
N ASP A 19 -82.47 51.35 -6.78
CA ASP A 19 -81.64 51.70 -7.93
C ASP A 19 -80.30 52.32 -7.49
N GLU A 20 -80.32 53.29 -6.57
CA GLU A 20 -79.12 53.88 -5.96
C GLU A 20 -78.24 52.82 -5.26
N ALA A 21 -78.87 51.87 -4.56
CA ALA A 21 -78.15 50.76 -3.94
C ALA A 21 -77.52 49.82 -4.98
N GLY A 22 -78.21 49.59 -6.12
CA GLY A 22 -77.66 48.85 -7.26
C GLY A 22 -76.41 49.51 -7.84
N GLU A 23 -76.45 50.82 -8.09
CA GLU A 23 -75.29 51.57 -8.58
C GLU A 23 -74.11 51.57 -7.59
N VAL A 24 -74.38 51.60 -6.27
CA VAL A 24 -73.34 51.45 -5.25
C VAL A 24 -72.72 50.05 -5.29
N CYS A 25 -73.53 49.00 -5.42
CA CYS A 25 -73.04 47.63 -5.56
C CYS A 25 -72.16 47.46 -6.81
N ASP A 26 -72.60 47.97 -7.96
CA ASP A 26 -71.85 47.89 -9.22
C ASP A 26 -70.51 48.64 -9.13
N ARG A 27 -70.49 49.81 -8.49
CA ARG A 27 -69.25 50.56 -8.22
C ARG A 27 -68.30 49.80 -7.30
N LEU A 28 -68.81 49.24 -6.20
CA LEU A 28 -67.99 48.43 -5.28
C LEU A 28 -67.44 47.17 -5.98
N GLU A 29 -68.22 46.52 -6.84
CA GLU A 29 -67.75 45.38 -7.63
C GLU A 29 -66.66 45.79 -8.63
N ALA A 30 -66.79 46.94 -9.28
CA ALA A 30 -65.77 47.47 -10.18
C ALA A 30 -64.47 47.84 -9.43
N GLU A 31 -64.58 48.54 -8.30
CA GLU A 31 -63.45 48.92 -7.46
C GLU A 31 -62.72 47.70 -6.89
N THR A 32 -63.45 46.69 -6.43
CA THR A 32 -62.85 45.45 -5.92
C THR A 32 -62.12 44.67 -7.02
N LYS A 33 -62.70 44.57 -8.23
CA LYS A 33 -62.01 43.99 -9.39
C LYS A 33 -60.75 44.77 -9.74
N GLN A 34 -60.81 46.09 -9.78
CA GLN A 34 -59.65 46.92 -10.08
C GLN A 34 -58.55 46.77 -9.02
N ALA A 35 -58.93 46.74 -7.74
CA ALA A 35 -58.00 46.50 -6.64
C ALA A 35 -57.35 45.12 -6.73
N PHE A 36 -58.12 44.08 -7.09
CA PHE A 36 -57.60 42.73 -7.28
C PHE A 36 -56.58 42.66 -8.41
N HIS A 37 -56.88 43.21 -9.58
CA HIS A 37 -55.93 43.27 -10.71
C HIS A 37 -54.67 44.07 -10.36
N SER A 38 -54.79 45.16 -9.60
CA SER A 38 -53.65 45.93 -9.14
C SER A 38 -52.76 45.13 -8.17
N LEU A 39 -53.38 44.40 -7.24
CA LEU A 39 -52.64 43.51 -6.32
C LEU A 39 -51.97 42.36 -7.06
N GLU A 40 -52.65 41.74 -8.02
CA GLU A 40 -52.10 40.65 -8.84
C GLU A 40 -50.89 41.11 -9.65
N SER A 41 -50.98 42.26 -10.32
CA SER A 41 -49.86 42.85 -11.05
C SER A 41 -48.67 43.18 -10.13
N ARG A 42 -48.94 43.72 -8.93
CA ARG A 42 -47.89 44.00 -7.93
C ARG A 42 -47.24 42.73 -7.41
N LEU A 43 -48.03 41.68 -7.16
CA LEU A 43 -47.54 40.39 -6.70
C LEU A 43 -46.66 39.75 -7.78
N GLN A 44 -47.11 39.77 -9.03
CA GLN A 44 -46.36 39.24 -10.16
C GLN A 44 -45.04 40.00 -10.36
N ALA A 45 -45.07 41.33 -10.36
CA ALA A 45 -43.85 42.14 -10.48
C ALA A 45 -42.87 41.88 -9.32
N SER A 46 -43.38 41.73 -8.09
CA SER A 46 -42.55 41.38 -6.94
C SER A 46 -41.95 39.98 -7.08
N ALA A 47 -42.72 39.00 -7.56
CA ALA A 47 -42.26 37.64 -7.78
C ALA A 47 -41.16 37.60 -8.85
N GLU A 48 -41.39 38.24 -10.00
CA GLU A 48 -40.41 38.33 -11.09
C GLU A 48 -39.11 39.01 -10.62
N ALA A 49 -39.20 40.09 -9.85
CA ALA A 49 -38.02 40.76 -9.29
C ALA A 49 -37.24 39.84 -8.34
N THR A 50 -37.92 39.06 -7.50
CA THR A 50 -37.24 38.10 -6.60
C THR A 50 -36.58 36.96 -7.36
N VAL A 51 -37.22 36.44 -8.42
CA VAL A 51 -36.66 35.38 -9.27
C VAL A 51 -35.41 35.89 -9.98
N GLN A 52 -35.47 37.06 -10.60
CA GLN A 52 -34.31 37.67 -11.27
C GLN A 52 -33.14 37.92 -10.30
N ALA A 53 -33.43 38.39 -9.08
CA ALA A 53 -32.41 38.59 -8.06
C ALA A 53 -31.76 37.27 -7.61
N LEU A 54 -32.54 36.19 -7.51
CA LEU A 54 -32.03 34.85 -7.19
C LEU A 54 -31.18 34.29 -8.33
N GLU A 55 -31.61 34.44 -9.58
CA GLU A 55 -30.86 34.00 -10.76
C GLU A 55 -29.53 34.73 -10.89
N GLN A 56 -29.49 36.04 -10.65
CA GLN A 56 -28.26 36.83 -10.61
C GLN A 56 -27.33 36.35 -9.49
N ARG A 57 -27.84 36.19 -8.26
CA ARG A 57 -27.05 35.67 -7.13
C ARG A 57 -26.48 34.29 -7.40
N MET A 58 -27.27 33.40 -8.01
CA MET A 58 -26.82 32.06 -8.37
C MET A 58 -25.74 32.12 -9.45
N SER A 59 -25.90 32.98 -10.46
CA SER A 59 -24.90 33.18 -11.51
C SER A 59 -23.59 33.73 -10.95
N ASP A 60 -23.64 34.72 -10.05
CA ASP A 60 -22.47 35.29 -9.40
C ASP A 60 -21.74 34.26 -8.53
N LEU A 61 -22.48 33.44 -7.77
CA LEU A 61 -21.92 32.38 -6.94
C LEU A 61 -21.24 31.31 -7.80
N VAL A 62 -21.90 30.85 -8.86
CA VAL A 62 -21.35 29.85 -9.79
C VAL A 62 -20.09 30.38 -10.45
N LEU A 63 -20.12 31.62 -10.96
CA LEU A 63 -18.96 32.24 -11.59
C LEU A 63 -17.80 32.41 -10.59
N GLY A 64 -18.10 32.77 -9.34
CA GLY A 64 -17.12 32.85 -8.26
C GLY A 64 -16.44 31.50 -7.99
N HIS A 65 -17.21 30.43 -7.84
CA HIS A 65 -16.66 29.08 -7.65
C HIS A 65 -15.86 28.60 -8.87
N VAL A 66 -16.32 28.87 -10.09
CA VAL A 66 -15.57 28.50 -11.31
C VAL A 66 -14.21 29.18 -11.33
N LYS A 67 -14.13 30.48 -11.04
CA LYS A 67 -12.84 31.21 -10.98
C LYS A 67 -11.92 30.66 -9.90
N GLN A 68 -12.46 30.29 -8.74
CA GLN A 68 -11.69 29.67 -7.67
C GLN A 68 -11.12 28.31 -8.11
N LEU A 69 -11.94 27.48 -8.75
CA LEU A 69 -11.52 26.19 -9.29
C LEU A 69 -10.48 26.34 -10.41
N GLU A 70 -10.61 27.34 -11.28
CA GLU A 70 -9.61 27.65 -12.31
C GLU A 70 -8.26 28.04 -11.69
N THR A 71 -8.30 28.86 -10.63
CA THR A 71 -7.10 29.28 -9.89
C THR A 71 -6.42 28.06 -9.25
N GLN A 72 -7.18 27.23 -8.54
CA GLN A 72 -6.67 26.00 -7.94
C GLN A 72 -6.10 25.03 -8.99
N ASN A 73 -6.76 24.88 -10.14
CA ASN A 73 -6.24 24.05 -11.24
C ASN A 73 -4.92 24.60 -11.81
N SER A 74 -4.76 25.93 -11.85
CA SER A 74 -3.50 26.55 -12.28
C SER A 74 -2.36 26.28 -11.30
N GLU A 75 -2.63 26.35 -9.99
CA GLU A 75 -1.68 26.03 -8.93
C GLU A 75 -1.28 24.56 -8.96
N LEU A 76 -2.25 23.66 -9.11
CA LEU A 76 -2.00 22.22 -9.24
C LEU A 76 -1.13 21.92 -10.46
N ARG A 77 -1.40 22.56 -11.61
CA ARG A 77 -0.55 22.40 -12.81
C ARG A 77 0.88 22.88 -12.56
N ASN A 78 1.07 23.99 -11.87
CA ASN A 78 2.40 24.51 -11.51
C ASN A 78 3.15 23.57 -10.54
N LEU A 79 2.44 23.00 -9.55
CA LEU A 79 3.03 22.01 -8.65
C LEU A 79 3.42 20.74 -9.41
N VAL A 80 2.58 20.28 -10.34
CA VAL A 80 2.89 19.12 -11.19
C VAL A 80 4.13 19.37 -12.04
N THR A 81 4.26 20.54 -12.68
CA THR A 81 5.45 20.86 -13.47
C THR A 81 6.71 20.99 -12.60
N GLN A 82 6.58 21.54 -11.38
CA GLN A 82 7.69 21.60 -10.43
C GLN A 82 8.13 20.20 -9.97
N LEU A 83 7.20 19.32 -9.65
CA LEU A 83 7.49 17.92 -9.28
C LEU A 83 8.10 17.16 -10.45
N GLN A 84 7.62 17.37 -11.68
CA GLN A 84 8.21 16.79 -12.89
C GLN A 84 9.66 17.24 -13.06
N LEU A 85 9.97 18.52 -12.85
CA LEU A 85 11.33 19.03 -12.89
C LEU A 85 12.21 18.39 -11.80
N GLN A 86 11.69 18.27 -10.57
CA GLN A 86 12.42 17.59 -9.49
C GLN A 86 12.70 16.13 -9.83
N VAL A 87 11.73 15.40 -10.38
CA VAL A 87 11.92 14.03 -10.85
C VAL A 87 12.98 13.99 -11.95
N GLN A 88 12.95 14.90 -12.92
CA GLN A 88 13.96 14.97 -13.98
C GLN A 88 15.36 15.26 -13.42
N GLN A 89 15.48 16.12 -12.41
CA GLN A 89 16.74 16.41 -11.73
C GLN A 89 17.26 15.20 -10.96
N LEU A 90 16.41 14.48 -10.23
CA LEU A 90 16.78 13.24 -9.55
C LEU A 90 17.17 12.15 -10.55
N GLN A 91 16.46 12.06 -11.68
CA GLN A 91 16.80 11.20 -12.82
C GLN A 91 18.05 11.65 -13.58
N ALA A 92 18.61 12.82 -13.32
CA ALA A 92 19.87 13.26 -13.92
C ALA A 92 21.06 13.04 -12.97
N GLN A 93 20.82 12.58 -11.73
CA GLN A 93 21.89 12.28 -10.79
C GLN A 93 22.67 11.03 -11.25
N PRO A 94 24.00 11.12 -11.46
CA PRO A 94 24.80 10.06 -12.09
C PRO A 94 24.79 8.72 -11.31
N ALA A 95 24.49 8.77 -10.01
CA ALA A 95 24.35 7.61 -9.14
C ALA A 95 23.19 6.67 -9.55
N ILE A 96 22.00 7.22 -9.83
CA ILE A 96 20.77 6.45 -10.15
C ILE A 96 20.76 6.04 -11.63
N VAL A 97 21.32 6.89 -12.48
CA VAL A 97 21.30 6.74 -13.94
C VAL A 97 22.28 5.69 -14.43
N SER A 98 23.44 5.54 -13.76
CA SER A 98 24.48 4.62 -14.21
C SER A 98 23.98 3.17 -14.27
N CYS A 99 23.23 2.69 -13.28
CA CYS A 99 22.83 1.28 -13.18
C CYS A 99 21.76 0.89 -14.20
N GLY A 100 20.67 1.65 -14.28
CA GLY A 100 19.55 1.32 -15.18
C GLY A 100 19.85 1.58 -16.66
N GLN A 101 20.62 2.63 -16.98
CA GLN A 101 21.00 2.94 -18.37
C GLN A 101 22.19 2.09 -18.85
N ALA A 102 23.14 1.71 -17.97
CA ALA A 102 24.20 0.75 -18.32
C ALA A 102 23.64 -0.55 -18.89
N ARG A 103 22.55 -1.07 -18.31
CA ARG A 103 21.87 -2.28 -18.80
C ARG A 103 21.28 -2.09 -20.21
N LYS A 104 20.70 -0.93 -20.51
CA LYS A 104 20.13 -0.62 -21.84
C LYS A 104 21.20 -0.31 -22.90
N GLN A 105 22.35 0.22 -22.46
CA GLN A 105 23.47 0.60 -23.33
C GLN A 105 24.52 -0.51 -23.51
N GLY A 106 24.30 -1.69 -22.91
CA GLY A 106 25.18 -2.86 -23.10
C GLY A 106 26.50 -2.81 -22.32
N HIS A 107 26.58 -2.02 -21.23
CA HIS A 107 27.72 -2.09 -20.32
C HIS A 107 27.65 -3.39 -19.50
N PRO A 108 28.65 -4.29 -19.56
CA PRO A 108 28.37 -5.71 -19.43
C PRO A 108 28.58 -6.29 -18.03
N SER A 109 29.00 -5.56 -16.99
CA SER A 109 29.10 -6.20 -15.68
C SER A 109 28.97 -5.26 -14.49
N LEU A 110 28.10 -5.65 -13.56
CA LEU A 110 27.98 -5.05 -12.23
C LEU A 110 29.32 -5.13 -11.44
N LYS A 111 30.23 -6.02 -11.85
CA LYS A 111 31.59 -6.15 -11.31
C LYS A 111 32.45 -4.91 -11.57
N GLU A 112 32.39 -4.33 -12.76
CA GLU A 112 33.07 -3.08 -13.09
C GLU A 112 32.43 -1.90 -12.37
N MET A 113 31.10 -1.91 -12.24
CA MET A 113 30.35 -0.88 -11.52
C MET A 113 30.71 -0.84 -10.03
N ARG A 114 30.91 -2.00 -9.41
CA ARG A 114 31.43 -2.09 -8.05
C ARG A 114 32.81 -1.46 -7.93
N ALA A 115 33.69 -1.63 -8.92
CA ALA A 115 35.02 -1.02 -8.92
C ALA A 115 34.95 0.52 -9.05
N MET A 116 33.87 1.05 -9.63
CA MET A 116 33.57 2.49 -9.69
C MET A 116 32.88 3.03 -8.42
N GLY A 117 32.68 2.20 -7.39
CA GLY A 117 32.10 2.61 -6.11
C GLY A 117 30.57 2.61 -6.06
N VAL A 118 29.90 1.98 -7.03
CA VAL A 118 28.44 1.81 -6.99
C VAL A 118 28.06 0.96 -5.79
N THR A 119 27.04 1.40 -5.06
CA THR A 119 26.48 0.64 -3.94
C THR A 119 25.43 -0.35 -4.45
N ILE A 120 25.25 -1.46 -3.73
CA ILE A 120 24.24 -2.44 -4.10
C ILE A 120 22.79 -1.93 -3.95
N ALA A 121 22.58 -0.85 -3.19
CA ALA A 121 21.28 -0.17 -3.16
C ALA A 121 20.96 0.48 -4.51
N GLU A 122 21.93 1.16 -5.11
CA GLU A 122 21.80 1.76 -6.45
C GLU A 122 21.63 0.68 -7.51
N ALA A 123 22.35 -0.45 -7.38
CA ALA A 123 22.15 -1.61 -8.24
C ALA A 123 20.71 -2.17 -8.15
N LYS A 124 20.15 -2.27 -6.94
CA LYS A 124 18.76 -2.71 -6.75
C LYS A 124 17.77 -1.77 -7.45
N TYR A 125 17.95 -0.46 -7.30
CA TYR A 125 17.13 0.53 -8.02
C TYR A 125 17.32 0.47 -9.54
N GLY A 126 18.51 0.10 -10.00
CA GLY A 126 18.81 -0.18 -11.41
C GLY A 126 18.19 -1.47 -11.95
N GLY A 127 17.53 -2.27 -11.12
CA GLY A 127 16.87 -3.52 -11.51
C GLY A 127 17.82 -4.71 -11.66
N TYR A 128 18.95 -4.71 -10.94
CA TYR A 128 19.84 -5.87 -10.88
C TYR A 128 19.30 -6.92 -9.91
N GLU A 129 19.28 -8.17 -10.35
CA GLU A 129 18.86 -9.30 -9.52
C GLU A 129 19.94 -9.69 -8.51
N SER A 130 19.53 -10.34 -7.43
CA SER A 130 20.42 -10.84 -6.35
C SER A 130 21.51 -11.79 -6.88
N ALA A 131 21.25 -12.54 -7.96
CA ALA A 131 22.24 -13.40 -8.62
C ALA A 131 23.35 -12.59 -9.31
N GLU A 132 23.00 -11.49 -9.98
CA GLU A 132 23.95 -10.61 -10.67
C GLU A 132 24.79 -9.79 -9.68
N ALA A 133 24.15 -9.31 -8.62
CA ALA A 133 24.79 -8.77 -7.42
C ALA A 133 25.83 -9.74 -6.85
N GLY A 134 25.44 -11.00 -6.75
CA GLY A 134 26.33 -12.06 -6.32
C GLY A 134 27.55 -12.24 -7.19
N ALA A 135 27.35 -12.35 -8.51
CA ALA A 135 28.44 -12.52 -9.47
C ALA A 135 29.43 -11.34 -9.48
N ALA A 136 28.99 -10.13 -9.12
CA ALA A 136 29.85 -8.96 -8.92
C ALA A 136 30.61 -8.96 -7.57
N GLY A 137 30.32 -9.92 -6.70
CA GLY A 137 30.99 -10.16 -5.42
C GLY A 137 30.44 -9.34 -4.25
N TYR A 138 29.25 -8.73 -4.37
CA TYR A 138 28.62 -8.09 -3.21
C TYR A 138 28.22 -9.15 -2.18
N SER A 139 28.42 -8.82 -0.91
CA SER A 139 28.11 -9.72 0.19
C SER A 139 26.60 -9.77 0.48
N ALA A 140 26.17 -10.88 1.09
CA ALA A 140 24.78 -11.06 1.52
C ALA A 140 24.34 -10.03 2.57
N THR A 141 25.29 -9.56 3.38
CA THR A 141 25.05 -8.52 4.39
C THR A 141 24.79 -7.18 3.72
N GLU A 142 25.57 -6.81 2.70
CA GLU A 142 25.34 -5.62 1.88
C GLU A 142 24.00 -5.70 1.14
N MET A 143 23.66 -6.86 0.56
CA MET A 143 22.36 -7.09 -0.09
C MET A 143 21.18 -6.96 0.87
N ARG A 144 21.30 -7.52 2.07
CA ARG A 144 20.25 -7.42 3.09
C ARG A 144 20.10 -5.98 3.60
N ALA A 145 21.22 -5.27 3.76
CA ALA A 145 21.22 -3.86 4.15
C ALA A 145 20.59 -2.95 3.09
N SER A 146 20.73 -3.27 1.80
CA SER A 146 20.07 -2.55 0.71
C SER A 146 18.63 -2.99 0.43
N GLY A 147 18.09 -3.89 1.27
CA GLY A 147 16.69 -4.28 1.27
C GLY A 147 16.33 -5.40 0.30
N TYR A 148 17.28 -6.15 -0.26
CA TYR A 148 16.94 -7.42 -0.94
C TYR A 148 16.25 -8.35 0.06
N THR A 149 15.18 -9.01 -0.40
CA THR A 149 14.41 -9.90 0.47
C THR A 149 15.13 -11.24 0.65
N VAL A 150 14.84 -11.91 1.77
CA VAL A 150 15.48 -13.19 2.10
C VAL A 150 15.18 -14.25 1.03
N GLU A 151 13.96 -14.26 0.47
CA GLU A 151 13.57 -15.20 -0.57
C GLU A 151 14.26 -14.93 -1.92
N GLU A 152 14.47 -13.66 -2.30
CA GLU A 152 15.21 -13.29 -3.53
C GLU A 152 16.69 -13.68 -3.45
N VAL A 153 17.31 -13.54 -2.30
CA VAL A 153 18.72 -13.93 -2.13
C VAL A 153 18.84 -15.44 -1.99
N LYS A 154 17.85 -16.11 -1.38
CA LYS A 154 17.82 -17.57 -1.22
C LYS A 154 17.85 -18.33 -2.54
N SER A 155 17.09 -17.91 -3.54
CA SER A 155 17.16 -18.49 -4.90
C SER A 155 18.53 -18.29 -5.57
N SER A 156 19.25 -17.25 -5.14
CA SER A 156 20.55 -16.86 -5.67
C SER A 156 21.73 -17.40 -4.85
N LEU A 157 21.50 -18.04 -3.70
CA LEU A 157 22.58 -18.54 -2.83
C LEU A 157 23.48 -19.58 -3.54
N THR A 158 22.93 -20.35 -4.46
CA THR A 158 23.68 -21.28 -5.34
C THR A 158 24.65 -20.53 -6.26
N ALA A 159 24.24 -19.39 -6.80
CA ALA A 159 25.08 -18.51 -7.63
C ALA A 159 26.06 -17.68 -6.79
N LEU A 160 25.78 -17.50 -5.50
CA LEU A 160 26.61 -16.74 -4.55
C LEU A 160 27.79 -17.55 -3.98
N LYS A 161 27.69 -18.88 -3.93
CA LYS A 161 28.80 -19.74 -3.49
C LYS A 161 30.08 -19.56 -4.34
N PRO A 162 30.05 -19.63 -5.68
CA PRO A 162 31.24 -19.41 -6.51
C PRO A 162 31.73 -17.96 -6.50
N SER A 163 30.92 -16.99 -6.07
CA SER A 163 31.33 -15.59 -5.97
C SER A 163 32.03 -15.24 -4.65
N GLY A 164 32.33 -16.24 -3.81
CA GLY A 164 33.13 -16.09 -2.60
C GLY A 164 32.30 -15.85 -1.34
N MET A 165 30.99 -16.08 -1.38
CA MET A 165 30.17 -16.03 -0.17
C MET A 165 30.55 -17.14 0.80
N THR A 166 30.90 -16.75 2.03
CA THR A 166 31.14 -17.71 3.10
C THR A 166 29.84 -18.04 3.85
N CYS A 167 29.78 -19.21 4.48
CA CYS A 167 28.66 -19.55 5.38
C CYS A 167 28.49 -18.53 6.51
N ALA A 168 29.58 -17.87 6.95
CA ALA A 168 29.55 -16.86 8.00
C ALA A 168 28.82 -15.59 7.52
N ASP A 169 29.03 -15.17 6.27
CA ASP A 169 28.32 -14.02 5.68
C ASP A 169 26.83 -14.31 5.52
N ALA A 170 26.49 -15.53 5.11
CA ALA A 170 25.10 -15.98 5.06
C ALA A 170 24.45 -15.92 6.45
N LYS A 171 25.19 -16.27 7.51
CA LYS A 171 24.70 -16.22 8.89
C LYS A 171 24.53 -14.79 9.39
N ALA A 172 25.53 -13.94 9.15
CA ALA A 172 25.48 -12.53 9.49
C ALA A 172 24.31 -11.82 8.80
N ALA A 173 24.01 -12.24 7.58
CA ALA A 173 22.86 -11.79 6.83
C ALA A 173 21.58 -12.59 7.15
N GLY A 174 21.55 -13.42 8.20
CA GLY A 174 20.35 -14.08 8.74
C GLY A 174 19.68 -15.10 7.82
N TYR A 175 20.45 -15.76 6.94
CA TYR A 175 19.96 -16.85 6.09
C TYR A 175 20.12 -18.19 6.83
N VAL A 176 19.01 -18.79 7.26
CA VAL A 176 19.02 -20.11 7.92
C VAL A 176 18.44 -21.18 7.01
N ASP A 177 17.40 -20.87 6.25
CA ASP A 177 16.69 -21.83 5.42
C ASP A 177 17.32 -21.92 4.01
N GLY A 178 17.55 -23.14 3.51
CA GLY A 178 18.04 -23.37 2.14
C GLY A 178 19.56 -23.41 1.96
N LEU A 179 20.37 -23.37 3.02
CA LEU A 179 21.84 -23.49 2.92
C LEU A 179 22.29 -24.80 2.24
N LYS A 180 21.56 -25.90 2.49
CA LYS A 180 21.83 -27.18 1.81
C LYS A 180 21.53 -27.11 0.31
N ALA A 181 20.40 -26.48 -0.05
CA ALA A 181 20.03 -26.28 -1.47
C ALA A 181 21.02 -25.36 -2.19
N ALA A 182 21.60 -24.41 -1.45
CA ALA A 182 22.69 -23.55 -1.90
C ALA A 182 24.04 -24.27 -2.08
N GLY A 183 24.14 -25.54 -1.68
CA GLY A 183 25.34 -26.36 -1.83
C GLY A 183 26.39 -26.15 -0.74
N TYR A 184 26.07 -25.46 0.37
CA TYR A 184 26.98 -25.38 1.51
C TYR A 184 27.07 -26.72 2.24
N SER A 185 28.27 -27.10 2.65
CA SER A 185 28.51 -28.30 3.44
C SER A 185 28.18 -28.05 4.92
N LEU A 186 27.83 -29.12 5.62
CA LEU A 186 27.51 -29.04 7.04
C LEU A 186 28.72 -28.64 7.90
N GLN A 187 29.95 -28.94 7.45
CA GLN A 187 31.18 -28.49 8.10
C GLN A 187 31.37 -26.98 7.98
N GLU A 188 31.08 -26.39 6.81
CA GLU A 188 31.10 -24.93 6.62
C GLU A 188 30.03 -24.26 7.51
N ALA A 189 28.84 -24.85 7.63
CA ALA A 189 27.81 -24.36 8.54
C ALA A 189 28.24 -24.46 10.03
N LYS A 190 28.95 -25.53 10.42
CA LYS A 190 29.52 -25.63 11.78
C LYS A 190 30.59 -24.56 12.01
N ALA A 191 31.50 -24.36 11.06
CA ALA A 191 32.56 -23.37 11.15
C ALA A 191 32.01 -21.94 11.21
N ALA A 192 30.90 -21.66 10.51
CA ALA A 192 30.18 -20.40 10.60
C ALA A 192 29.38 -20.22 11.91
N GLY A 193 29.35 -21.24 12.77
CA GLY A 193 28.71 -21.20 14.08
C GLY A 193 27.19 -21.35 14.06
N TYR A 194 26.59 -21.93 13.01
CA TYR A 194 25.15 -22.24 13.04
C TYR A 194 24.83 -23.24 14.15
N SER A 195 23.78 -22.97 14.91
CA SER A 195 23.30 -23.88 15.93
C SER A 195 22.84 -25.20 15.30
N PRO A 196 22.85 -26.32 16.06
CA PRO A 196 22.30 -27.58 15.59
C PRO A 196 20.86 -27.46 15.05
N ALA A 197 19.99 -26.70 15.72
CA ALA A 197 18.59 -26.50 15.30
C ALA A 197 18.47 -25.70 13.99
N GLU A 198 19.30 -24.68 13.80
CA GLU A 198 19.36 -23.91 12.54
C GLU A 198 19.83 -24.79 11.37
N ARG A 199 20.79 -25.70 11.60
CA ARG A 199 21.23 -26.66 10.57
C ARG A 199 20.11 -27.61 10.15
N ARG A 200 19.26 -28.04 11.09
CA ARG A 200 18.08 -28.83 10.72
C ARG A 200 17.09 -28.01 9.88
N ARG A 201 16.81 -26.76 10.27
CA ARG A 201 15.97 -25.83 9.48
C ARG A 201 16.53 -25.57 8.08
N ALA A 202 17.85 -25.53 7.95
CA ALA A 202 18.56 -25.38 6.68
C ALA A 202 18.40 -26.56 5.71
N GLY A 203 17.82 -27.69 6.15
CA GLY A 203 17.53 -28.87 5.34
C GLY A 203 18.56 -30.01 5.47
N TYR A 204 19.51 -29.92 6.39
CA TYR A 204 20.47 -31.00 6.64
C TYR A 204 19.81 -32.19 7.36
N THR A 205 20.17 -33.41 6.98
CA THR A 205 19.63 -34.65 7.54
C THR A 205 20.62 -35.31 8.52
N CYS A 206 20.17 -36.28 9.31
CA CYS A 206 21.06 -37.06 10.18
C CYS A 206 22.25 -37.68 9.42
N ALA A 207 22.03 -38.13 8.18
CA ALA A 207 23.11 -38.68 7.35
C ALA A 207 24.18 -37.63 7.04
N ASP A 208 23.78 -36.39 6.76
CA ASP A 208 24.73 -35.27 6.55
C ASP A 208 25.52 -34.97 7.83
N PHE A 209 24.88 -35.06 9.00
CA PHE A 209 25.55 -34.92 10.30
C PHE A 209 26.66 -35.96 10.47
N LYS A 210 26.39 -37.20 10.05
CA LYS A 210 27.38 -38.27 10.14
C LYS A 210 28.52 -38.08 9.14
N ALA A 211 28.19 -37.72 7.90
CA ALA A 211 29.17 -37.41 6.87
C ALA A 211 30.12 -36.27 7.28
N ALA A 212 29.63 -35.33 8.10
CA ALA A 212 30.43 -34.23 8.65
C ALA A 212 31.20 -34.59 9.93
N ASN A 213 31.18 -35.85 10.37
CA ASN A 213 31.76 -36.34 11.63
C ASN A 213 31.22 -35.62 12.89
N LEU A 214 29.93 -35.25 12.89
CA LEU A 214 29.28 -34.68 14.07
C LEU A 214 28.88 -35.78 15.04
N THR A 215 28.89 -35.45 16.32
CA THR A 215 28.54 -36.40 17.37
C THR A 215 27.03 -36.60 17.46
N CYS A 216 26.60 -37.77 17.94
CA CYS A 216 25.20 -38.06 18.20
C CYS A 216 24.51 -36.99 19.08
N ARG A 217 25.24 -36.44 20.06
CA ARG A 217 24.76 -35.36 20.94
C ARG A 217 24.48 -34.05 20.19
N GLU A 218 25.25 -33.74 19.14
CA GLU A 218 24.99 -32.57 18.28
C GLU A 218 23.77 -32.81 17.37
N ALA A 219 23.51 -34.05 16.95
CA ALA A 219 22.30 -34.40 16.20
C ALA A 219 21.05 -34.35 17.11
N GLU A 220 21.16 -34.81 18.35
CA GLU A 220 20.09 -34.67 19.34
C GLU A 220 19.80 -33.20 19.67
N ALA A 221 20.84 -32.38 19.83
CA ALA A 221 20.70 -30.94 20.02
C ALA A 221 20.06 -30.23 18.80
N ALA A 222 20.11 -30.83 17.61
CA ALA A 222 19.40 -30.35 16.43
C ALA A 222 17.90 -30.73 16.43
N GLY A 223 17.47 -31.57 17.37
CA GLY A 223 16.10 -32.04 17.53
C GLY A 223 15.75 -33.25 16.67
N PHE A 224 16.74 -34.04 16.23
CA PHE A 224 16.47 -35.30 15.52
C PHE A 224 16.03 -36.40 16.48
N SER A 225 15.09 -37.23 16.03
CA SER A 225 14.59 -38.36 16.80
C SER A 225 15.52 -39.57 16.72
N SER A 226 15.48 -40.44 17.73
CA SER A 226 16.29 -41.68 17.77
C SER A 226 16.08 -42.58 16.55
N ARG A 227 14.89 -42.52 15.94
CA ARG A 227 14.56 -43.26 14.72
C ARG A 227 15.26 -42.68 13.48
N GLU A 228 15.34 -41.36 13.34
CA GLU A 228 16.08 -40.69 12.25
C GLU A 228 17.59 -40.90 12.38
N GLY A 229 18.10 -40.96 13.62
CA GLY A 229 19.49 -41.31 13.90
C GLY A 229 19.85 -42.74 13.46
N MET A 230 19.00 -43.72 13.79
CA MET A 230 19.21 -45.11 13.38
C MET A 230 19.23 -45.25 11.85
N THR A 231 18.37 -44.54 11.12
CA THR A 231 18.38 -44.57 9.65
C THR A 231 19.64 -43.98 9.02
N ALA A 232 20.39 -43.18 9.77
CA ALA A 232 21.68 -42.62 9.36
C ALA A 232 22.88 -43.45 9.88
N ASP A 233 22.66 -44.69 10.31
CA ASP A 233 23.66 -45.58 10.93
C ASP A 233 24.32 -44.97 12.17
N TYR A 234 23.60 -44.16 12.96
CA TYR A 234 23.99 -43.91 14.34
C TYR A 234 23.50 -45.07 15.20
N TYR A 235 24.43 -45.78 15.84
CA TYR A 235 24.12 -46.94 16.65
C TYR A 235 23.62 -46.52 18.03
N CYS A 236 22.39 -46.92 18.36
CA CYS A 236 21.82 -46.78 19.70
C CYS A 236 22.08 -48.09 20.44
N CYS A 237 22.90 -48.07 21.49
CA CYS A 237 22.99 -49.19 22.41
C CYS A 237 22.30 -48.83 23.72
N GLY A 238 21.26 -49.57 24.06
CA GLY A 238 20.54 -49.48 25.32
C GLY A 238 19.84 -50.80 25.59
N SER A 239 20.58 -51.75 26.17
CA SER A 239 20.01 -52.95 26.78
C SER A 239 19.24 -52.55 28.04
N GLY A 240 17.92 -52.70 27.97
CA GLY A 240 17.07 -52.93 29.14
C GLY A 240 16.70 -51.72 30.00
N GLY A 241 15.44 -51.32 29.88
CA GLY A 241 14.65 -50.79 31.00
C GLY A 241 14.79 -49.30 31.32
N TYR A 242 13.65 -48.61 31.23
CA TYR A 242 13.30 -47.37 31.95
C TYR A 242 14.21 -46.13 31.77
N TYR A 243 13.81 -45.29 30.80
CA TYR A 243 13.98 -43.83 30.74
C TYR A 243 15.38 -43.25 31.02
N SER A 244 16.29 -43.34 30.03
CA SER A 244 17.41 -42.38 29.91
C SER A 244 17.92 -42.37 28.45
N HIS A 245 17.59 -41.31 27.71
CA HIS A 245 17.95 -41.12 26.30
C HIS A 245 19.29 -40.37 26.20
N ASP A 246 20.42 -41.07 26.28
CA ASP A 246 21.73 -40.45 26.03
C ASP A 246 22.39 -41.04 24.79
N TRP A 247 22.60 -40.17 23.81
CA TRP A 247 23.19 -40.50 22.51
C TRP A 247 24.72 -40.53 22.60
N HIS A 248 25.34 -41.69 22.38
CA HIS A 248 26.80 -41.83 22.38
C HIS A 248 27.36 -42.27 21.04
N CYS A 249 28.55 -41.75 20.74
CA CYS A 249 29.13 -41.69 19.40
C CYS A 249 30.52 -42.33 19.40
N SER A 250 30.67 -43.57 19.83
CA SER A 250 31.90 -44.34 19.60
C SER A 250 31.68 -45.85 19.82
N ASP A 251 31.95 -46.59 18.75
CA ASP A 251 32.26 -48.03 18.68
C ASP A 251 31.17 -49.05 19.08
N PRO A 252 30.64 -49.88 18.14
CA PRO A 252 29.72 -50.97 18.48
C PRO A 252 30.34 -52.04 19.39
N ARG A 253 31.67 -52.04 19.59
CA ARG A 253 32.36 -52.97 20.51
C ARG A 253 32.45 -52.48 21.96
N ALA A 254 32.11 -51.22 22.24
CA ALA A 254 32.15 -50.67 23.60
C ALA A 254 30.96 -51.10 24.46
N CYS A 255 29.92 -51.71 23.88
CA CYS A 255 28.71 -52.12 24.59
C CYS A 255 28.79 -53.52 25.23
N ASN A 256 29.97 -54.15 25.24
CA ASN A 256 30.16 -55.51 25.74
C ASN A 256 31.32 -55.63 26.75
N LYS A 257 31.36 -54.70 27.72
CA LYS A 257 32.07 -54.85 28.99
C LYS A 257 31.26 -54.24 30.13
#